data_AF-A6DRR2-F1
#
_entry.id   AF-A6DRR2-F1
#
_cell.length_a   1.000
_cell.length_b   1.000
_cell.length_c   1.000
_cell.angle_alpha   90.00
_cell.angle_beta   90.00
_cell.angle_gamma   90.00
#
_symmetry.space_group_name_H-M   'P 1'
#
loop_
_entity.id
_entity.type
_entity.pdbx_description
1 polymer ?
#
loop_
_entity_poly.entity_id
_entity_poly.type
_entity_poly.pdbx_seq_one_letter_code
_entity_poly.pdbx_strand_id
1 'polypeptide(L)'
;MSSQALPAQSVKLSGDLIARARAFAKAEERSVPKQIEYWAKIGQQALDNPDLPISFIRDLNVARAEDPVEVKSIDDFFDSL
;
A
#
# COMPACT_ATOMS: atom_id res chain seq x y z
N MET A 1 21.61 9.73 0.23
CA MET A 1 21.62 8.95 1.49
C MET A 1 21.05 7.58 1.18
N SER A 2 21.88 6.55 1.07
CA SER A 2 21.39 5.19 0.82
C SER A 2 20.65 4.71 2.06
N SER A 3 19.32 4.61 1.98
CA SER A 3 18.48 4.08 3.05
C SER A 3 18.72 2.58 3.16
N GLN A 4 19.54 2.17 4.12
CA GLN A 4 19.73 0.75 4.43
C GLN A 4 18.49 0.25 5.19
N ALA A 5 17.89 -0.86 4.74
CA ALA A 5 16.74 -1.46 5.42
C ALA A 5 17.17 -2.00 6.80
N LEU A 6 16.43 -1.64 7.84
CA LEU A 6 16.65 -2.18 9.19
C LEU A 6 16.21 -3.66 9.25
N PRO A 7 16.86 -4.50 10.08
CA PRO A 7 16.47 -5.89 10.24
C PRO A 7 15.05 -6.01 10.81
N ALA A 8 14.35 -7.09 10.44
CA ALA A 8 13.03 -7.38 11.00
C ALA A 8 13.12 -7.58 12.52
N GLN A 9 12.21 -6.94 13.26
CA GLN A 9 12.17 -7.00 14.72
C GLN A 9 10.83 -7.55 15.20
N SER A 10 10.88 -8.41 16.22
CA SER A 10 9.66 -8.93 16.86
C SER A 10 9.00 -7.86 17.72
N VAL A 11 7.72 -7.60 17.48
CA VAL A 11 6.90 -6.65 18.23
C VAL A 11 5.68 -7.36 18.82
N LYS A 12 5.33 -7.04 20.07
CA LYS A 12 4.11 -7.55 20.70
C LYS A 12 2.92 -6.74 20.21
N LEU A 13 1.91 -7.43 19.67
CA LEU A 13 0.65 -6.84 19.21
C LEU A 13 -0.51 -7.47 19.98
N SER A 14 -1.64 -6.75 20.09
CA SER A 14 -2.83 -7.30 20.73
C SER A 14 -3.40 -8.47 19.92
N GLY A 15 -3.95 -9.46 20.64
CA GLY A 15 -4.61 -10.62 20.01
C GLY A 15 -5.74 -10.20 19.06
N ASP A 16 -6.50 -9.16 19.43
CA ASP A 16 -7.60 -8.63 18.61
C ASP A 16 -7.11 -8.01 17.30
N LEU A 17 -5.96 -7.32 17.32
CA LEU A 17 -5.38 -6.79 16.08
C LEU A 17 -4.94 -7.94 15.17
N ILE A 18 -4.29 -8.96 15.72
CA ILE A 18 -3.85 -10.14 14.97
C ILE A 18 -5.06 -10.90 14.40
N ALA A 19 -6.13 -11.06 15.17
CA ALA A 19 -7.36 -11.73 14.73
C ALA A 19 -8.02 -10.98 13.58
N ARG A 20 -8.15 -9.65 13.68
CA ARG A 20 -8.67 -8.81 12.58
C ARG A 20 -7.77 -8.88 11.36
N ALA A 21 -6.46 -8.68 11.52
CA ALA A 21 -5.51 -8.75 10.43
C ALA A 21 -5.57 -10.09 9.69
N ARG A 22 -5.76 -11.21 10.41
CA ARG A 22 -5.93 -12.54 9.80
C ARG A 22 -7.15 -12.66 8.90
N ALA A 23 -8.29 -12.10 9.31
CA ALA A 23 -9.52 -12.14 8.50
C ALA A 23 -9.33 -11.36 7.18
N PHE A 24 -8.80 -10.15 7.25
CA PHE A 24 -8.56 -9.30 6.06
C PHE A 24 -7.43 -9.84 5.19
N ALA A 25 -6.33 -10.31 5.79
CA ALA A 25 -5.21 -10.91 5.07
C ALA A 25 -5.65 -12.09 4.20
N LYS A 26 -6.57 -12.93 4.70
CA LYS A 26 -7.15 -14.03 3.92
C LYS A 26 -7.99 -13.53 2.75
N ALA A 27 -8.78 -12.48 2.93
CA ALA A 27 -9.64 -11.92 1.88
C ALA A 27 -8.84 -11.17 0.81
N GLU A 28 -7.73 -10.55 1.19
CA GLU A 28 -6.89 -9.70 0.31
C GLU A 28 -5.62 -10.42 -0.18
N GLU A 29 -5.53 -11.75 0.01
CA GLU A 29 -4.41 -12.59 -0.40
C GLU A 29 -3.04 -12.11 0.12
N ARG A 30 -2.98 -11.66 1.37
CA ARG A 30 -1.76 -11.25 2.06
C ARG A 30 -1.41 -12.15 3.24
N SER A 31 -0.16 -12.08 3.68
CA SER A 31 0.20 -12.61 5.00
C SER A 31 -0.27 -11.66 6.11
N VAL A 32 -0.43 -12.17 7.34
CA VAL A 32 -0.84 -11.34 8.49
C VAL A 32 0.12 -10.16 8.72
N PRO A 33 1.46 -10.34 8.73
CA PRO A 33 2.38 -9.21 8.83
C PRO A 33 2.20 -8.19 7.69
N LYS A 34 2.02 -8.66 6.44
CA LYS A 34 1.82 -7.77 5.29
C LYS A 34 0.53 -6.97 5.36
N GLN A 35 -0.55 -7.54 5.91
CA GLN A 35 -1.79 -6.81 6.14
C GLN A 35 -1.61 -5.70 7.19
N ILE A 36 -0.83 -5.95 8.24
CA ILE A 36 -0.53 -4.95 9.27
C ILE A 36 0.36 -3.84 8.70
N GLU A 37 1.40 -4.18 7.93
CA GLU A 37 2.23 -3.21 7.20
C GLU A 37 1.38 -2.35 6.25
N TYR A 38 0.43 -2.96 5.55
CA TYR A 38 -0.48 -2.25 4.66
C TYR A 38 -1.34 -1.21 5.41
N TRP A 39 -1.97 -1.60 6.52
CA TRP A 39 -2.74 -0.66 7.35
C TRP A 39 -1.88 0.45 7.94
N ALA A 40 -0.66 0.13 8.40
CA ALA A 40 0.27 1.13 8.91
C ALA A 40 0.65 2.14 7.82
N LYS A 41 0.95 1.67 6.60
CA LYS A 41 1.28 2.54 5.45
C LYS A 41 0.13 3.47 5.10
N ILE A 42 -1.09 2.93 4.95
CA ILE A 42 -2.28 3.74 4.65
C ILE A 42 -2.56 4.74 5.78
N GLY A 43 -2.45 4.31 7.04
CA GLY A 43 -2.66 5.17 8.19
C GLY A 43 -1.68 6.33 8.24
N GLN A 44 -0.39 6.09 7.99
CA GLN A 44 0.61 7.15 7.90
C GLN A 44 0.28 8.14 6.79
N GLN A 45 -0.02 7.66 5.58
CA GLN A 45 -0.36 8.51 4.44
C GLN A 45 -1.63 9.35 4.69
N ALA A 46 -2.63 8.79 5.37
CA ALA A 46 -3.85 9.50 5.74
C ALA A 46 -3.60 10.56 6.82
N LEU A 47 -2.70 10.31 7.76
CA LEU A 47 -2.29 11.31 8.75
C LEU A 47 -1.53 12.48 8.11
N ASP A 48 -0.66 12.18 7.13
CA ASP A 48 0.10 13.19 6.39
C ASP A 48 -0.80 14.01 5.44
N ASN A 49 -1.94 13.44 5.02
CA ASN A 49 -2.86 14.04 4.05
C ASN A 49 -4.31 13.93 4.55
N PRO A 50 -4.69 14.66 5.62
CA PRO A 50 -5.98 14.49 6.30
C PRO A 50 -7.19 14.85 5.42
N ASP A 51 -6.99 15.68 4.40
CA ASP A 51 -8.04 16.10 3.47
C ASP A 51 -8.31 15.06 2.38
N LEU A 52 -7.43 14.07 2.21
CA LEU A 52 -7.58 13.04 1.18
C LEU A 52 -8.38 11.85 1.72
N PRO A 53 -9.45 11.42 1.01
CA PRO A 53 -10.15 10.20 1.36
C PRO A 53 -9.22 8.98 1.34
N ILE A 54 -9.39 8.08 2.30
CA ILE A 54 -8.60 6.83 2.40
C ILE A 54 -8.69 6.00 1.11
N SER A 55 -9.85 5.99 0.45
CA SER A 55 -10.03 5.32 -0.83
C SER A 55 -9.07 5.85 -1.89
N PHE A 56 -8.93 7.17 -1.99
CA PHE A 56 -8.02 7.81 -2.95
C PHE A 56 -6.56 7.43 -2.69
N ILE A 57 -6.14 7.41 -1.43
CA ILE A 57 -4.78 6.98 -1.03
C ILE A 57 -4.53 5.52 -1.42
N ARG A 58 -5.51 4.65 -1.20
CA ARG A 58 -5.41 3.23 -1.61
C ARG A 58 -5.28 3.10 -3.12
N ASP A 59 -6.13 3.77 -3.87
CA ASP A 59 -6.16 3.66 -5.33
C ASP A 59 -4.85 4.20 -5.94
N LEU A 60 -4.31 5.30 -5.38
CA LEU A 60 -2.99 5.81 -5.74
C LEU A 60 -1.87 4.82 -5.44
N ASN A 61 -1.92 4.11 -4.31
CA ASN A 61 -0.93 3.08 -3.99
C ASN A 61 -0.97 1.90 -4.96
N VAL A 62 -2.16 1.53 -5.47
CA VAL A 62 -2.30 0.49 -6.51
C VAL A 62 -1.71 0.99 -7.82
N ALA A 63 -2.10 2.18 -8.27
CA ALA A 63 -1.57 2.79 -9.50
C ALA A 63 -0.04 2.93 -9.48
N ARG A 64 0.56 3.16 -8.31
CA ARG A 64 2.02 3.22 -8.14
C ARG A 64 2.72 1.87 -8.12
N ALA A 65 1.99 0.79 -7.86
CA ALA A 65 2.50 -0.58 -7.87
C ALA A 65 2.34 -1.25 -9.23
N GLU A 66 1.45 -0.73 -10.07
CA GLU A 66 1.34 -1.11 -11.48
C GLU A 66 2.59 -0.66 -12.26
N ASP A 67 2.96 -1.44 -13.27
CA ASP A 67 4.06 -1.07 -14.15
C ASP A 67 3.70 0.21 -14.91
N PRO A 68 4.63 1.18 -14.99
CA PRO A 68 4.41 2.35 -15.82
C PRO A 68 4.13 1.90 -17.25
N VAL A 69 3.01 2.34 -17.82
CA VAL A 69 2.81 2.21 -19.25
C VAL A 69 3.86 3.12 -19.90
N GLU A 70 4.84 2.53 -20.60
CA GLU A 70 5.79 3.31 -21.39
C GLU A 70 5.03 3.95 -22.55
N VAL A 71 4.66 5.21 -22.35
CA VAL A 71 4.10 6.04 -23.40
C VAL A 71 5.24 6.83 -24.03
N LYS A 72 5.60 6.48 -25.27
CA LYS A 72 6.71 7.13 -25.99
C LYS A 72 6.45 8.62 -26.26
N SER A 73 5.19 8.96 -26.51
CA SER A 73 4.70 10.33 -26.59
C SER A 73 3.21 10.37 -26.28
N ILE A 74 2.69 11.55 -25.91
CA ILE A 74 1.25 11.75 -25.74
C ILE A 74 0.49 11.48 -27.05
N ASP A 75 1.09 11.84 -28.19
CA ASP A 75 0.51 11.60 -29.51
C ASP A 75 0.34 10.10 -29.78
N ASP A 76 1.36 9.28 -29.48
CA ASP A 76 1.31 7.82 -29.64
C ASP A 76 0.22 7.15 -28.79
N PHE A 77 -0.14 7.75 -27.64
CA PHE A 77 -1.21 7.24 -26.78
C PHE A 77 -2.58 7.44 -27.43
N PHE A 78 -2.86 8.66 -27.89
CA PHE A 78 -4.16 8.99 -28.49
C PHE A 78 -4.39 8.29 -29.83
N ASP A 79 -3.33 8.00 -30.59
CA ASP A 79 -3.39 7.22 -31.83
C ASP A 79 -3.69 5.72 -31.59
N SER A 80 -3.57 5.23 -30.34
CA SER A 80 -3.80 3.83 -29.96
C SER A 80 -5.18 3.52 -29.37
N LEU A 81 -5.99 4.55 -29.13
CA LEU A 81 -7.37 4.47 -28.63
C LEU A 81 -8.38 4.22 -29.76
#